data_AF-A0A2K8P939-F1
#
_entry.id   AF-A0A2K8P939-F1
#
_cell.length_a   1.000
_cell.length_b   1.000
_cell.length_c   1.000
_cell.angle_alpha   90.00
_cell.angle_beta   90.00
_cell.angle_gamma   90.00
#
_symmetry.space_group_name_H-M   'P 1'
#
loop_
_entity.id
_entity.type
_entity.pdbx_description
1 polymer ?
#
loop_
_entity_poly.entity_id
_entity_poly.type
_entity_poly.pdbx_seq_one_letter_code
_entity_poly.pdbx_strand_id
1 'polypeptide(L)' 'MSGRPDPAEGLRAHAAALRDRALRLRGACERLDWKGAQADAFRARVDELALRCDTAAAGLSRSASRLDGRPGGG' A
#
# COMPACT_ATOMS: atom_id res chain seq x y z
N MET A 1 -16.23 -24.26 -8.96
CA MET A 1 -15.05 -24.54 -8.12
C MET A 1 -14.32 -23.22 -7.90
N SER A 2 -14.47 -22.56 -6.75
CA SER A 2 -13.58 -21.45 -6.39
C SER A 2 -12.26 -22.05 -5.92
N GLY A 3 -11.28 -22.12 -6.81
CA GLY A 3 -9.90 -22.33 -6.39
C GLY A 3 -9.51 -21.25 -5.40
N ARG A 4 -8.83 -21.62 -4.31
CA ARG A 4 -8.29 -20.64 -3.37
C ARG A 4 -7.46 -19.62 -4.18
N PRO A 5 -7.70 -18.31 -4.01
CA PRO A 5 -6.92 -17.30 -4.73
C PRO A 5 -5.43 -17.54 -4.44
N ASP A 6 -4.61 -17.42 -5.48
CA ASP A 6 -3.18 -17.61 -5.36
C ASP A 6 -2.64 -16.67 -4.26
N PRO A 7 -1.90 -17.19 -3.26
CA PRO A 7 -1.46 -16.37 -2.14
C PRO A 7 -0.52 -15.25 -2.58
N ALA A 8 0.26 -15.41 -3.66
CA ALA A 8 1.10 -14.33 -4.19
C ALA A 8 0.25 -13.26 -4.88
N GLU A 9 -0.78 -13.65 -5.64
CA GLU A 9 -1.78 -12.74 -6.20
C GLU A 9 -2.52 -11.94 -5.10
N GLY A 10 -2.92 -12.59 -4.02
CA GLY A 10 -3.55 -11.94 -2.87
C GLY A 10 -2.65 -10.87 -2.22
N LEU A 11 -1.35 -11.17 -2.06
CA LEU A 11 -0.37 -10.22 -1.53
C LEU A 11 -0.13 -9.04 -2.49
N ARG A 12 -0.09 -9.28 -3.80
CA ARG A 12 0.01 -8.22 -4.81
C ARG A 12 -1.21 -7.30 -4.79
N ALA A 13 -2.40 -7.88 -4.70
CA ALA A 13 -3.65 -7.13 -4.58
C ALA A 13 -3.66 -6.25 -3.32
N HIS A 14 -3.19 -6.77 -2.19
CA HIS A 14 -3.05 -5.99 -0.96
C HIS A 14 -2.01 -4.87 -1.09
N ALA A 15 -0.87 -5.15 -1.73
CA ALA A 15 0.15 -4.13 -2.00
C ALA A 15 -0.40 -2.99 -2.88
N ALA A 16 -1.15 -3.34 -3.93
CA ALA A 16 -1.80 -2.37 -4.81
C ALA A 16 -2.86 -1.54 -4.06
N ALA A 17 -3.69 -2.18 -3.24
CA ALA A 17 -4.71 -1.50 -2.44
C ALA A 17 -4.11 -0.52 -1.43
N LEU A 18 -2.99 -0.88 -0.79
CA LEU A 18 -2.27 0.03 0.12
C LEU A 18 -1.72 1.25 -0.61
N ARG A 19 -1.18 1.07 -1.82
CA ARG A 19 -0.69 2.18 -2.65
C ARG A 19 -1.81 3.10 -3.13
N ASP A 20 -2.93 2.54 -3.59
CA ASP A 20 -4.11 3.34 -3.97
C ASP A 20 -4.62 4.16 -2.77
N ARG A 21 -4.72 3.55 -1.59
CA ARG A 21 -5.12 4.23 -0.35
C ARG A 21 -4.18 5.39 -0.02
N ALA A 22 -2.87 5.19 -0.13
CA ALA A 22 -1.87 6.21 0.11
C ALA A 22 -2.00 7.39 -0.87
N LEU A 23 -2.19 7.11 -2.16
CA LEU A 23 -2.40 8.14 -3.19
C LEU A 23 -3.69 8.92 -2.95
N ARG A 24 -4.80 8.24 -2.62
CA ARG A 24 -6.07 8.91 -2.30
C ARG A 24 -5.96 9.82 -1.07
N LEU A 25 -5.25 9.38 -0.03
CA LEU A 25 -4.99 10.19 1.17
C LEU A 25 -4.21 11.46 0.83
N ARG A 26 -3.13 11.36 0.03
CA ARG A 26 -2.36 12.52 -0.44
C ARG A 26 -3.23 13.47 -1.27
N GLY A 27 -3.95 12.95 -2.26
CA GLY A 27 -4.82 13.76 -3.11
C GLY A 27 -5.96 14.42 -2.34
N ALA A 28 -6.52 13.76 -1.32
CA ALA A 28 -7.51 14.39 -0.44
C ALA A 28 -6.90 15.54 0.37
N CYS A 29 -5.67 15.39 0.88
CA CYS A 29 -4.94 16.46 1.58
C CYS A 29 -4.61 17.65 0.70
N GLU A 30 -4.23 17.43 -0.55
CA GLU A 30 -3.93 18.51 -1.50
C GLU A 30 -5.19 19.29 -1.89
N ARG A 31 -6.35 18.63 -1.93
CA ARG A 31 -7.64 19.27 -2.24
C ARG A 31 -8.21 20.10 -1.09
N LEU A 32 -7.69 19.93 0.12
CA LEU A 32 -8.05 20.79 1.23
C LEU A 32 -7.37 22.15 1.03
N ASP A 33 -8.15 23.21 0.81
CA ASP A 33 -7.67 24.61 0.85
C ASP A 33 -7.38 25.08 2.29
N TRP A 34 -7.11 24.13 3.18
CA TRP A 34 -6.73 24.39 4.55
C TRP A 34 -5.23 24.69 4.63
N LYS A 35 -4.88 25.82 5.25
CA LYS A 35 -3.50 26.34 5.32
C LYS A 35 -3.12 26.71 6.75
N GLY A 36 -1.81 26.75 7.01
CA GLY A 36 -1.22 27.07 8.32
C GLY A 36 -0.47 25.87 8.91
N ALA A 37 0.29 26.12 9.99
CA ALA A 37 1.20 25.13 10.59
C ALA A 37 0.52 23.79 10.95
N GLN A 38 -0.76 23.82 11.31
CA GLN A 38 -1.53 22.61 11.59
C GLN A 38 -1.85 21.80 10.32
N ALA A 39 -2.13 22.48 9.20
CA ALA A 39 -2.31 21.83 7.91
C ALA A 39 -1.00 21.23 7.41
N ASP A 40 0.13 21.91 7.61
CA ASP A 40 1.45 21.39 7.25
C ASP A 40 1.84 20.16 8.09
N ALA A 41 1.58 20.19 9.40
CA ALA A 41 1.76 19.03 10.27
C ALA A 41 0.85 17.85 9.87
N PHE A 42 -0.38 18.12 9.46
CA PHE A 42 -1.30 17.10 8.96
C PHE A 42 -0.81 16.49 7.64
N ARG A 43 -0.37 17.32 6.67
CA ARG A 43 0.23 16.86 5.42
C ARG A 43 1.45 16.00 5.66
N ALA A 44 2.35 16.41 6.56
CA ALA A 44 3.53 15.63 6.93
C ALA A 44 3.17 14.25 7.51
N ARG A 45 2.15 14.18 8.38
CA ARG A 45 1.64 12.89 8.92
C ARG A 45 1.05 12.00 7.83
N VAL A 46 0.33 12.58 6.87
CA VAL A 46 -0.22 11.84 5.74
C VAL A 46 0.88 11.34 4.81
N ASP A 47 1.92 12.13 4.58
CA ASP A 47 3.10 11.72 3.81
C ASP A 47 3.81 10.55 4.49
N GLU A 48 4.03 10.62 5.80
CA GLU A 48 4.61 9.55 6.60
C GLU A 48 3.77 8.27 6.55
N LEU A 49 2.44 8.37 6.69
CA LEU A 49 1.54 7.23 6.58
C LEU A 49 1.60 6.61 5.19
N ALA A 50 1.61 7.43 4.14
CA ALA A 50 1.75 6.95 2.77
C ALA A 50 3.08 6.24 2.52
N LEU A 51 4.19 6.74 3.09
CA LEU A 51 5.50 6.07 3.03
C LEU A 51 5.50 4.71 3.75
N ARG A 52 4.83 4.61 4.90
CA ARG A 52 4.65 3.34 5.60
C ARG A 52 3.81 2.35 4.78
N CYS A 53 2.74 2.83 4.13
CA CYS A 53 1.93 2.01 3.23
C CYS A 53 2.75 1.50 2.04
N ASP A 54 3.59 2.33 1.42
CA ASP A 54 4.44 1.88 0.32
C ASP A 54 5.52 0.88 0.77
N THR A 55 6.11 1.10 1.95
CA THR A 55 7.06 0.16 2.56
C THR A 55 6.40 -1.20 2.81
N ALA A 56 5.18 -1.20 3.35
CA ALA A 56 4.40 -2.42 3.57
C ALA A 56 4.04 -3.09 2.23
N ALA A 57 3.61 -2.33 1.22
CA ALA A 57 3.31 -2.82 -0.12
C ALA A 57 4.55 -3.44 -0.80
N ALA A 58 5.72 -2.84 -0.62
CA ALA A 58 6.98 -3.40 -1.10
C ALA A 58 7.34 -4.71 -0.36
N GLY A 59 7.10 -4.78 0.94
CA GLY A 59 7.24 -6.01 1.73
C GLY A 59 6.34 -7.14 1.23
N LEU A 60 5.06 -6.84 0.99
CA LEU A 60 4.08 -7.78 0.44
C LEU A 60 4.48 -8.25 -0.97
N SER A 61 4.91 -7.33 -1.83
CA SER A 61 5.38 -7.65 -3.18
C SER A 61 6.60 -8.58 -3.16
N ARG A 62 7.58 -8.33 -2.27
CA ARG A 62 8.72 -9.24 -2.07
C ARG A 62 8.28 -10.61 -1.58
N SER A 63 7.30 -10.67 -0.67
CA SER A 63 6.74 -11.94 -0.19
C SER A 63 6.02 -12.70 -1.30
N ALA A 64 5.26 -12.00 -2.16
CA ALA A 64 4.64 -12.58 -3.34
C ALA A 64 5.68 -13.16 -4.30
N SER A 65 6.76 -12.42 -4.60
CA SER A 65 7.85 -12.92 -5.44
C SER A 65 8.54 -14.16 -4.85
N ARG A 66 8.67 -14.25 -3.52
CA ARG A 66 9.20 -15.45 -2.86
C ARG A 66 8.26 -16.65 -2.95
N LEU A 67 6.94 -16.42 -2.96
CA LEU A 67 5.95 -17.48 -3.13
C LEU A 67 5.93 -18.00 -4.57
N ASP A 68 6.00 -17.11 -5.56
CA ASP A 68 6.14 -17.49 -6.98
C ASP A 68 7.44 -18.25 -7.26
N GLY A 69 8.55 -17.82 -6.63
CA GLY A 69 9.86 -18.45 -6.80
C GLY A 69 10.05 -19.74 -6.00
N ARG A 70 9.09 -20.10 -5.14
CA ARG A 70 9.10 -21.39 -4.43
C ARG A 70 8.46 -22.43 -5.37
N PRO A 71 9.22 -23.39 -5.94
CA PRO A 71 8.59 -24.51 -6.61
C PRO A 71 7.66 -25.18 -5.60
N GLY A 72 6.43 -25.47 -6.03
CA GLY A 72 5.34 -25.91 -5.18
C GLY A 72 5.82 -26.91 -4.11
N GLY A 73 5.58 -26.57 -2.85
CA GLY A 73 5.62 -27.58 -1.79
C GLY A 73 4.40 -28.47 -1.96
N GLY A 74 4.55 -29.51 -2.78
CA GLY A 74 3.74 -30.72 -2.76
C GLY A 74 4.39 -31.76 -1.84
#